data_AF-A0A540W8Z1-F1
#
_entry.id   AF-A0A540W8Z1-F1
#
_cell.length_a   1.000
_cell.length_b   1.000
_cell.length_c   1.000
_cell.angle_alpha   90.00
_cell.angle_beta   90.00
_cell.angle_gamma   90.00
#
_symmetry.space_group_name_H-M   'P 1'
#
loop_
_entity.id
_entity.type
_entity.pdbx_description
1 polymer ?
#
loop_
_entity_poly.entity_id
_entity_poly.type
_entity_poly.pdbx_seq_one_letter_code
_entity_poly.pdbx_strand_id
1 'polypeptide(L)'
;MNTVRELRQSTMPVGPIGGPWSVRAVASQAGRPALEVYESGELIDVLVASSLNSEVLRGARRSRVGGLAWGRLAADGSPPDVAFAQTRVRARWEQTETVVLAGGFWLAWTSGPALAVMARRADGGIERLRPARLV
;
A
#
# COMPACT_ATOMS: atom_id res chain seq x y z
N MET A 1 -19.28 -9.90 -21.04
CA MET A 1 -18.09 -10.76 -20.80
C MET A 1 -17.37 -10.17 -19.60
N ASN A 2 -17.80 -10.53 -18.38
CA ASN A 2 -17.28 -9.95 -17.15
C ASN A 2 -16.13 -10.84 -16.67
N THR A 3 -14.90 -10.45 -16.98
CA THR A 3 -13.72 -11.07 -16.40
C THR A 3 -13.64 -10.62 -14.96
N VAL A 4 -14.19 -11.43 -14.04
CA VAL A 4 -13.85 -11.33 -12.62
C VAL A 4 -12.34 -11.57 -12.57
N ARG A 5 -11.56 -10.51 -12.40
CA ARG A 5 -10.16 -10.64 -12.02
C ARG A 5 -10.20 -11.30 -10.65
N GLU A 6 -10.02 -12.61 -10.64
CA GLU A 6 -9.70 -13.37 -9.44
C GLU A 6 -8.51 -12.65 -8.81
N LEU A 7 -8.78 -11.88 -7.76
CA LEU A 7 -7.74 -11.26 -6.95
C LEU A 7 -6.96 -12.41 -6.34
N ARG A 8 -5.89 -12.84 -7.01
CA ARG A 8 -4.96 -13.80 -6.43
C ARG A 8 -4.55 -13.21 -5.09
N GLN A 9 -4.99 -13.84 -4.01
CA GLN A 9 -4.47 -13.55 -2.68
C GLN A 9 -3.01 -13.98 -2.72
N SER A 10 -2.14 -13.01 -2.99
CA SER A 10 -0.70 -13.27 -3.03
C SER A 10 -0.21 -13.52 -1.61
N THR A 11 0.67 -14.51 -1.47
CA THR A 11 1.34 -14.80 -0.20
C THR A 11 2.00 -13.54 0.34
N MET A 12 1.90 -13.32 1.66
CA MET A 12 2.58 -12.22 2.35
C MET A 12 4.05 -12.17 1.95
N PRO A 13 4.60 -11.00 1.58
CA PRO A 13 6.02 -10.88 1.35
C PRO A 13 6.77 -11.18 2.66
N VAL A 14 7.78 -12.07 2.58
CA VAL A 14 8.66 -12.39 3.70
C VAL A 14 9.91 -11.53 3.57
N GLY A 15 10.17 -10.69 4.56
CA GLY A 15 11.35 -9.82 4.59
C GLY A 15 11.11 -8.44 3.96
N PRO A 16 12.19 -7.73 3.59
CA PRO A 16 12.10 -6.36 3.13
C PRO A 16 11.39 -6.20 1.78
N ILE A 17 10.58 -5.15 1.64
CA ILE A 17 9.84 -4.81 0.42
C ILE A 17 10.29 -3.44 -0.12
N GLY A 18 11.01 -3.46 -1.24
CA GLY A 18 11.42 -2.24 -1.95
C GLY A 18 12.26 -1.27 -1.10
N GLY A 19 13.05 -1.74 -0.14
CA GLY A 19 13.84 -0.87 0.75
C GLY A 19 13.93 -1.40 2.18
N PRO A 20 14.04 -0.53 3.21
CA PRO A 20 14.18 -0.93 4.62
C PRO A 20 12.86 -1.36 5.26
N TRP A 21 11.77 -1.45 4.50
CA TRP A 21 10.43 -1.68 5.04
C TRP A 21 10.09 -3.15 5.04
N SER A 22 9.36 -3.57 6.06
CA SER A 22 8.76 -4.90 6.11
C SER A 22 7.33 -4.79 6.64
N VAL A 23 6.56 -5.86 6.46
CA VAL A 23 5.16 -5.91 6.87
C VAL A 23 4.88 -7.21 7.58
N ARG A 24 3.93 -7.18 8.51
CA ARG A 24 3.44 -8.38 9.17
C ARG A 24 1.93 -8.37 9.21
N ALA A 25 1.33 -9.45 8.71
CA ALA A 25 -0.07 -9.71 8.95
C ALA A 25 -0.21 -10.36 10.32
N VAL A 26 -1.07 -9.80 11.15
CA VAL A 26 -1.38 -10.33 12.48
C VAL A 26 -2.83 -10.79 12.46
N ALA A 27 -3.01 -12.11 12.58
CA ALA A 27 -4.28 -12.72 12.90
C ALA A 27 -4.27 -13.05 14.39
N SER A 28 -5.34 -12.73 15.12
CA SER A 28 -5.51 -13.20 16.50
C SER A 28 -6.59 -14.28 16.55
N GLN A 29 -6.49 -15.19 17.52
CA GLN A 29 -7.41 -16.32 17.68
C GLN A 29 -8.88 -15.93 17.96
N ALA A 30 -9.15 -14.65 18.28
CA ALA A 30 -10.50 -14.14 18.57
C ALA A 30 -10.75 -12.69 18.10
N GLY A 31 -9.93 -12.14 17.20
CA GLY A 31 -9.93 -10.69 16.95
C GLY A 31 -9.73 -10.27 15.49
N ARG A 32 -9.81 -8.95 15.27
CA ARG A 32 -9.80 -8.32 13.94
C ARG A 32 -8.42 -8.44 13.30
N PRO A 33 -8.32 -8.86 12.01
CA PRO A 33 -7.05 -8.86 11.29
C PRO A 33 -6.37 -7.49 11.35
N ALA A 34 -5.06 -7.49 11.47
CA ALA A 34 -4.26 -6.27 11.42
C ALA A 34 -3.05 -6.42 10.50
N LEU A 35 -2.63 -5.30 9.92
CA LEU A 35 -1.40 -5.14 9.18
C LEU A 35 -0.49 -4.18 9.94
N GLU A 36 0.68 -4.67 10.31
CA GLU A 36 1.76 -3.88 10.88
C GLU A 36 2.75 -3.51 9.78
N VAL A 37 3.18 -2.25 9.77
CA VAL A 37 4.17 -1.73 8.82
C VAL A 37 5.39 -1.25 9.57
N TYR A 38 6.56 -1.72 9.14
CA TYR A 38 7.83 -1.45 9.80
C TYR A 38 8.81 -0.73 8.88
N GLU A 39 9.71 0.05 9.47
CA GLU A 39 10.87 0.67 8.83
C GLU A 39 12.12 0.35 9.64
N SER A 40 13.09 -0.35 9.05
CA SER A 40 14.32 -0.78 9.73
C SER A 40 14.06 -1.56 11.04
N GLY A 41 12.93 -2.28 11.12
CA GLY A 41 12.51 -3.02 12.32
C GLY A 41 11.68 -2.23 13.33
N GLU A 42 11.50 -0.92 13.14
CA GLU A 42 10.63 -0.09 13.98
C GLU A 42 9.22 -0.03 13.43
N LEU A 43 8.21 -0.15 14.29
CA LEU A 43 6.80 -0.09 13.91
C LEU A 43 6.41 1.36 13.58
N ILE A 44 5.96 1.61 12.35
CA ILE A 44 5.63 2.96 11.87
C ILE A 44 4.13 3.18 11.61
N ASP A 45 3.37 2.12 11.38
CA ASP A 45 1.91 2.19 11.24
C ASP A 45 1.24 0.84 11.55
N VAL A 46 -0.03 0.90 11.96
CA VAL A 46 -0.89 -0.27 12.20
C VAL A 46 -2.28 -0.02 11.61
N LEU A 47 -2.73 -0.97 10.77
CA LEU A 47 -4.06 -0.96 10.20
C LEU A 47 -4.85 -2.14 10.75
N VAL A 48 -5.97 -1.89 11.44
CA VAL A 48 -6.88 -2.93 11.95
C VAL A 48 -8.13 -3.04 11.08
N ALA A 49 -8.47 -4.20 10.54
CA ALA A 49 -9.62 -4.42 9.66
C ALA A 49 -10.90 -3.74 10.21
N SER A 50 -11.51 -2.86 9.41
CA SER A 50 -12.68 -2.06 9.79
C SER A 50 -13.49 -1.67 8.57
N SER A 51 -14.81 -1.61 8.68
CA SER A 51 -15.73 -1.12 7.64
C SER A 51 -15.96 0.40 7.67
N LEU A 52 -15.43 1.10 8.68
CA LEU A 52 -15.78 2.49 8.97
C LEU A 52 -14.89 3.54 8.31
N ASN A 53 -13.77 3.15 7.70
CA ASN A 53 -12.80 4.10 7.17
C ASN A 53 -12.66 3.94 5.65
N SER A 54 -12.88 5.04 4.92
CA SER A 54 -12.91 5.08 3.45
C SER A 54 -11.60 5.51 2.80
N GLU A 55 -10.59 5.85 3.61
CA GLU A 55 -9.24 6.18 3.09
C GLU A 55 -8.63 4.93 2.48
N VAL A 56 -8.56 4.92 1.14
CA VAL A 56 -7.97 3.81 0.41
C VAL A 56 -6.45 3.87 0.54
N LEU A 57 -5.85 5.06 0.55
CA LEU A 57 -4.43 5.29 0.78
C LEU A 57 -4.18 5.76 2.22
N ARG A 58 -3.83 4.82 3.10
CA ARG A 58 -3.57 5.12 4.51
C ARG A 58 -2.20 5.75 4.73
N GLY A 59 -1.19 5.22 4.06
CA GLY A 59 0.19 5.61 4.33
C GLY A 59 1.15 5.30 3.19
N ALA A 60 2.29 5.99 3.23
CA ALA A 60 3.39 5.77 2.30
C ALA A 60 4.74 6.17 2.92
N ARG A 61 5.81 5.50 2.48
CA ARG A 61 7.21 5.81 2.74
C ARG A 61 8.00 5.92 1.44
N ARG A 62 9.12 6.65 1.50
CA ARG A 62 9.99 6.87 0.35
C ARG A 62 11.45 6.89 0.74
N SER A 63 12.28 6.46 -0.20
CA SER A 63 13.72 6.62 -0.15
C SER A 63 14.26 6.86 -1.56
N ARG A 64 15.58 7.03 -1.69
CA ARG A 64 16.22 7.04 -3.02
C ARG A 64 16.29 5.66 -3.66
N VAL A 65 16.08 4.61 -2.88
CA VAL A 65 16.23 3.20 -3.28
C VAL A 65 14.89 2.47 -3.28
N GLY A 66 13.78 3.20 -3.14
CA GLY A 66 12.45 2.62 -3.20
C GLY A 66 11.32 3.48 -2.64
N GLY A 67 10.13 2.91 -2.69
CA GLY A 67 8.93 3.45 -2.06
C GLY A 67 7.97 2.35 -1.66
N LEU A 68 7.20 2.61 -0.61
CA LEU A 68 6.17 1.70 -0.11
C LEU A 68 4.88 2.51 0.11
N ALA A 69 3.75 1.93 -0.28
CA ALA A 69 2.42 2.45 -0.03
C ALA A 69 1.52 1.33 0.48
N TRP A 70 0.57 1.69 1.34
CA TRP A 70 -0.35 0.74 1.94
C TRP A 70 -1.69 1.37 2.28
N GLY A 71 -2.69 0.52 2.41
CA GLY A 71 -4.03 0.96 2.76
C GLY A 71 -5.03 -0.16 2.82
N ARG A 72 -6.30 0.21 2.63
CA ARG A 72 -7.45 -0.70 2.66
C ARG A 72 -8.12 -0.74 1.31
N LEU A 73 -8.69 -1.89 0.98
CA LEU A 73 -9.59 -2.00 -0.16
C LEU A 73 -10.80 -1.10 0.05
N ALA A 74 -11.36 -0.59 -1.04
CA ALA A 74 -12.66 0.05 -1.02
C ALA A 74 -13.75 -0.96 -0.59
N ALA A 75 -14.94 -0.46 -0.27
CA ALA A 75 -16.05 -1.31 0.20
C ALA A 75 -16.48 -2.38 -0.82
N ASP A 76 -16.21 -2.15 -2.11
CA ASP A 76 -16.44 -3.11 -3.20
C ASP A 76 -15.34 -4.18 -3.33
N GLY A 77 -14.31 -4.13 -2.50
CA GLY A 77 -13.17 -5.05 -2.51
C GLY A 77 -12.15 -4.77 -3.61
N SER A 78 -12.30 -3.70 -4.40
CA SER A 78 -11.36 -3.37 -5.47
C SER A 78 -10.04 -2.80 -4.91
N PRO A 79 -8.87 -3.27 -5.40
CA PRO A 79 -7.60 -2.64 -5.08
C PRO A 79 -7.46 -1.32 -5.86
N PRO A 80 -6.78 -0.31 -5.30
CA PRO A 80 -6.43 0.89 -6.06
C PRO A 80 -5.35 0.59 -7.11
N ASP A 81 -5.37 1.39 -8.17
CA ASP A 81 -4.20 1.58 -9.03
C ASP A 81 -3.20 2.47 -8.29
N VAL A 82 -1.99 1.98 -8.06
CA VAL A 82 -0.95 2.74 -7.35
C VAL A 82 0.16 3.14 -8.30
N ALA A 83 0.60 4.38 -8.17
CA ALA A 83 1.76 4.87 -8.90
C ALA A 83 2.70 5.70 -8.03
N PHE A 84 3.99 5.55 -8.29
CA PHE A 84 5.07 6.30 -7.63
C PHE A 84 5.67 7.34 -8.58
N ALA A 85 5.86 8.57 -8.11
CA ALA A 85 6.54 9.60 -8.87
C ALA A 85 8.07 9.44 -8.72
N GLN A 86 8.77 9.24 -9.83
CA GLN A 86 10.23 9.07 -9.84
C GLN A 86 11.02 10.38 -9.87
N THR A 87 10.43 11.47 -10.38
CA THR A 87 11.08 12.79 -10.53
C THR A 87 10.16 13.94 -10.10
N ARG A 88 10.76 15.06 -9.65
CA ARG A 88 10.03 16.31 -9.34
C ARG A 88 9.68 17.10 -10.59
N VAL A 89 10.53 17.05 -11.61
CA VAL A 89 10.35 17.79 -12.87
C VAL A 89 9.58 16.89 -13.81
N ARG A 90 8.32 17.24 -14.09
CA ARG A 90 7.35 16.43 -14.86
C ARG A 90 7.19 15.03 -14.25
N ALA A 91 6.41 14.95 -13.17
CA ALA A 91 6.20 13.72 -12.40
C ALA A 91 5.96 12.50 -13.32
N ARG A 92 7.04 11.73 -13.53
CA ARG A 92 6.98 10.44 -14.22
C ARG A 92 6.44 9.45 -13.21
N TRP A 93 5.26 8.93 -13.50
CA TRP A 93 4.60 7.94 -12.68
C TRP A 93 4.93 6.55 -13.19
N GLU A 94 5.45 5.73 -12.29
CA GLU A 94 5.58 4.30 -12.50
C GLU A 94 4.40 3.61 -11.83
N GLN A 95 3.57 2.93 -12.62
CA GLN A 95 2.55 2.05 -12.07
C GLN A 95 3.22 0.82 -11.49
N THR A 96 2.77 0.43 -10.31
CA THR A 96 3.20 -0.82 -9.69
C THR A 96 2.00 -1.73 -9.47
N GLU A 97 2.27 -3.02 -9.37
CA GLU A 97 1.26 -3.98 -9.01
C GLU A 97 0.87 -3.80 -7.53
N THR A 98 -0.43 -3.83 -7.28
CA THR A 98 -0.99 -3.82 -5.93
C THR A 98 -1.16 -5.25 -5.45
N VAL A 99 -0.51 -5.59 -4.34
CA VAL A 99 -0.66 -6.87 -3.66
C VAL A 99 -1.76 -6.77 -2.61
N VAL A 100 -2.80 -7.58 -2.75
CA VAL A 100 -3.92 -7.67 -1.80
C VAL A 100 -3.64 -8.73 -0.75
N LEU A 101 -3.88 -8.37 0.50
CA LEU A 101 -3.65 -9.20 1.68
C LEU A 101 -4.97 -9.56 2.36
N ALA A 102 -4.94 -10.63 3.17
CA ALA A 102 -6.06 -11.00 4.04
C ALA A 102 -6.46 -9.84 4.96
N GLY A 103 -7.76 -9.73 5.27
CA GLY A 103 -8.30 -8.62 6.08
C GLY A 103 -8.63 -7.35 5.29
N GLY A 104 -8.51 -7.39 3.95
CA GLY A 104 -8.87 -6.28 3.07
C GLY A 104 -7.83 -5.17 3.03
N PHE A 105 -6.55 -5.53 3.23
CA PHE A 105 -5.43 -4.61 3.10
C PHE A 105 -4.79 -4.75 1.73
N TRP A 106 -4.04 -3.73 1.34
CA TRP A 106 -3.21 -3.80 0.15
C TRP A 106 -1.85 -3.14 0.38
N LEU A 107 -0.87 -3.56 -0.42
CA LEU A 107 0.48 -3.02 -0.48
C LEU A 107 0.88 -2.75 -1.91
N ALA A 108 1.73 -1.76 -2.11
CA ALA A 108 2.38 -1.53 -3.40
C ALA A 108 3.76 -0.92 -3.16
N TRP A 109 4.77 -1.35 -3.92
CA TRP A 109 6.14 -0.87 -3.74
C TRP A 109 6.89 -0.71 -5.06
N THR A 110 7.97 0.04 -5.03
CA THR A 110 8.94 0.18 -6.11
C THR A 110 10.36 0.11 -5.56
N SER A 111 11.29 -0.43 -6.34
CA SER A 111 12.73 -0.44 -6.05
C SER A 111 13.43 0.84 -6.54
N GLY A 112 12.70 1.74 -7.19
CA GLY A 112 13.20 3.01 -7.69
C GLY A 112 12.92 4.19 -6.75
N PRO A 113 13.56 5.36 -6.96
CA PRO A 113 13.28 6.55 -6.18
C PRO A 113 11.79 6.90 -6.16
N ALA A 114 11.25 7.16 -4.97
CA ALA A 114 9.88 7.63 -4.81
C ALA A 114 9.85 9.05 -4.24
N LEU A 115 9.08 9.95 -4.86
CA LEU A 115 8.92 11.34 -4.41
C LEU A 115 7.48 11.69 -4.03
N ALA A 116 6.52 10.99 -4.63
CA ALA A 116 5.11 11.09 -4.34
C ALA A 116 4.43 9.74 -4.60
N VAL A 117 3.29 9.51 -3.96
CA VAL A 117 2.42 8.36 -4.21
C VAL A 117 1.04 8.85 -4.59
N MET A 118 0.44 8.20 -5.59
CA MET A 118 -0.97 8.32 -5.90
C MET A 118 -1.62 6.95 -5.81
N ALA A 119 -2.80 6.91 -5.21
CA ALA A 119 -3.72 5.80 -5.30
C ALA A 119 -4.98 6.29 -6.02
N ARG A 120 -5.36 5.61 -7.09
CA ARG A 120 -6.62 5.84 -7.78
C ARG A 120 -7.58 4.71 -7.46
N ARG A 121 -8.72 5.05 -6.91
CA ARG A 121 -9.81 4.12 -6.61
C ARG A 121 -10.52 3.70 -7.91
N ALA A 122 -11.27 2.60 -7.87
CA ALA A 122 -12.03 2.12 -9.02
C ALA A 122 -13.08 3.13 -9.52
N ASP A 123 -13.61 3.98 -8.63
CA ASP A 123 -14.54 5.07 -8.95
C ASP A 123 -13.86 6.29 -9.62
N GLY A 124 -12.54 6.23 -9.83
CA GLY A 124 -11.74 7.31 -10.42
C GLY A 124 -11.26 8.36 -9.42
N GLY A 125 -11.67 8.29 -8.15
CA GLY A 125 -11.18 9.16 -7.08
C GLY A 125 -9.67 8.98 -6.87
N ILE A 126 -8.94 10.09 -6.76
CA ILE A 126 -7.48 10.09 -6.59
C ILE A 126 -7.13 10.60 -5.21
N GLU A 127 -6.44 9.77 -4.44
CA GLU A 127 -5.78 10.15 -3.20
C GLU A 127 -4.29 10.30 -3.47
N ARG A 128 -3.72 11.46 -3.09
CA ARG A 128 -2.30 11.74 -3.24
C ARG A 128 -1.68 12.00 -1.89
N LEU A 129 -0.78 11.11 -1.49
CA LEU A 129 0.14 11.40 -0.38
C LEU A 129 1.46 11.88 -0.95
N ARG A 130 1.93 13.03 -0.45
CA ARG A 130 3.36 13.32 -0.46
C ARG A 130 3.94 12.51 0.70
N PRO A 131 4.78 11.50 0.44
CA PRO A 131 5.31 10.67 1.50
C PRO A 131 5.98 11.59 2.52
N ALA A 132 5.54 11.48 3.77
CA ALA A 132 5.99 12.33 4.84
C ALA A 132 7.53 12.35 4.83
N ARG A 133 8.11 13.56 4.82
CA ARG A 133 9.50 13.71 5.19
C ARG A 133 9.48 13.69 6.71
N LEU A 134 9.79 12.56 7.33
CA LEU A 134 10.23 12.62 8.71
C LEU A 134 11.68 13.13 8.69
N VAL A 135 11.88 14.15 9.52
CA VAL A 135 13.13 14.88 9.75
C VAL A 135 14.06 13.99 10.55
#